data_AF-A0A5S6Q0I3-F1
#
_entry.id   AF-A0A5S6Q0I3-F1
#
_cell.length_a   1.000
_cell.length_b   1.000
_cell.length_c   1.000
_cell.angle_alpha   90.00
_cell.angle_beta   90.00
_cell.angle_gamma   90.00
#
_symmetry.space_group_name_H-M   'P 1'
#
loop_
_entity.id
_entity.type
_entity.pdbx_description
1 polymer ?
#
loop_
_entity_poly.entity_id
_entity_poly.type
_entity_poly.pdbx_seq_one_letter_code
_entity_poly.pdbx_strand_id
1 'polypeptide(L)'
;MQILDQSEEDQEIVFRLWQALLSFCHVCKTGRRDATTTVNETDSPWYVDKLADILKRARSWMRASSAPVQLVSMKAFALGVEALFSFQNQLLPILHQCWPALIGVLKNGAFIAKAASCRAIVAAVNNSGSFYSKRFQEEALPLVLQLLNELASCSANATVPYLQGPRFALQSELLSGLADVCKCLELPEDQVKSCVASCQAYFDKAQPKRLRELAESAVSKMKSFVREK
;
A
#
# COMPACT_ATOMS: atom_id res chain seq x y z
N MET A 1 -6.25 -40.62 12.12
CA MET A 1 -6.36 -40.03 10.76
C MET A 1 -5.86 -38.61 10.86
N GLN A 2 -4.59 -38.42 10.50
CA GLN A 2 -3.82 -37.18 10.61
C GLN A 2 -4.34 -36.14 9.63
N ILE A 3 -4.66 -34.92 10.10
CA ILE A 3 -4.47 -33.67 9.34
C ILE A 3 -4.22 -32.54 10.36
N LEU A 4 -3.05 -32.56 10.98
CA LEU A 4 -2.50 -31.43 11.74
C LEU A 4 -1.00 -31.41 11.45
N ASP A 5 -0.59 -30.95 10.26
CA ASP A 5 0.82 -30.53 10.05
C ASP A 5 1.12 -29.80 8.71
N GLN A 6 0.55 -28.61 8.47
CA GLN A 6 1.00 -27.73 7.35
C GLN A 6 0.94 -26.22 7.68
N SER A 7 0.90 -25.82 8.96
CA SER A 7 0.58 -24.43 9.33
C SER A 7 1.77 -23.59 9.79
N GLU A 8 2.77 -24.19 10.45
CA GLU A 8 3.86 -23.42 11.09
C GLU A 8 5.14 -23.38 10.25
N GLU A 9 5.53 -24.49 9.62
CA GLU A 9 6.70 -24.51 8.73
C GLU A 9 6.52 -23.63 7.50
N ASP A 10 5.33 -23.60 6.89
CA ASP A 10 5.04 -22.72 5.75
C ASP A 10 5.06 -21.24 6.15
N GLN A 11 4.61 -20.92 7.37
CA GLN A 11 4.65 -19.55 7.89
C GLN A 11 6.09 -19.11 8.22
N GLU A 12 6.91 -20.01 8.76
CA GLU A 12 8.31 -19.75 9.07
C GLU A 12 9.17 -19.65 7.80
N ILE A 13 8.94 -20.51 6.81
CA ILE A 13 9.60 -20.43 5.49
C ILE A 13 9.22 -19.12 4.80
N VAL A 14 7.95 -18.75 4.81
CA VAL A 14 7.49 -17.47 4.27
C VAL A 14 8.13 -16.32 5.04
N PHE A 15 8.18 -16.36 6.37
CA PHE A 15 8.80 -15.32 7.20
C PHE A 15 10.31 -15.18 6.94
N ARG A 16 11.04 -16.29 6.75
CA ARG A 16 12.46 -16.32 6.41
C ARG A 16 12.74 -15.81 4.99
N LEU A 17 11.94 -16.24 4.01
CA LEU A 17 11.99 -15.69 2.65
C LEU A 17 11.72 -14.19 2.66
N TRP A 18 10.82 -13.76 3.55
CA TRP A 18 10.44 -12.37 3.70
C TRP A 18 11.51 -11.52 4.40
N GLN A 19 12.14 -12.04 5.45
CA GLN A 19 13.31 -11.40 6.09
C GLN A 19 14.52 -11.36 5.17
N ALA A 20 14.74 -12.40 4.37
CA ALA A 20 15.78 -12.41 3.34
C ALA A 20 15.50 -11.34 2.27
N LEU A 21 14.26 -11.22 1.80
CA LEU A 21 13.83 -10.19 0.86
C LEU A 21 13.96 -8.78 1.45
N LEU A 22 13.56 -8.59 2.71
CA LEU A 22 13.73 -7.33 3.44
C LEU A 22 15.19 -6.90 3.56
N SER A 23 16.06 -7.85 3.93
CA SER A 23 17.50 -7.64 4.08
C SER A 23 18.12 -7.29 2.73
N PHE A 24 17.68 -7.96 1.66
CA PHE A 24 18.08 -7.64 0.29
C PHE A 24 17.63 -6.24 -0.15
N CYS A 25 16.36 -5.89 0.06
CA CYS A 25 15.84 -4.55 -0.24
C CYS A 25 16.56 -3.45 0.56
N HIS A 26 16.98 -3.73 1.80
CA HIS A 26 17.76 -2.81 2.62
C HIS A 26 19.17 -2.60 2.05
N VAL A 27 19.83 -3.66 1.57
CA VAL A 27 21.12 -3.60 0.86
C VAL A 27 21.00 -2.86 -0.49
N CYS A 28 19.89 -3.00 -1.20
CA CYS A 28 19.64 -2.24 -2.43
C CYS A 28 19.34 -0.75 -2.15
N LYS A 29 18.73 -0.42 -1.01
CA LYS A 29 18.50 0.98 -0.58
C LYS A 29 19.81 1.69 -0.19
N THR A 30 20.82 0.96 0.29
CA THR A 30 22.14 1.54 0.62
C THR A 30 23.07 1.69 -0.60
N GLY A 31 22.81 0.97 -1.71
CA GLY A 31 23.55 1.11 -2.98
C GLY A 31 23.16 2.32 -3.85
N ARG A 32 22.29 3.22 -3.36
CA ARG A 32 21.73 4.34 -4.15
C ARG A 32 22.54 5.64 -4.05
N ARG A 33 23.87 5.54 -4.12
CA ARG A 33 24.74 6.66 -4.49
C ARG A 33 25.75 6.14 -5.51
N ASP A 34 25.72 6.76 -6.69
CA ASP A 34 26.68 6.60 -7.78
C ASP A 34 26.50 5.36 -8.69
N ALA A 35 25.65 5.50 -9.70
CA ALA A 35 25.84 4.78 -10.96
C ALA A 35 25.16 5.55 -12.11
N THR A 36 25.90 6.49 -12.70
CA THR A 36 25.68 6.90 -14.09
C THR A 36 26.30 5.83 -14.96
N THR A 37 25.48 4.96 -15.56
CA THR A 37 25.93 4.13 -16.68
C THR A 37 24.80 4.01 -17.69
N THR A 38 25.09 4.49 -18.90
CA THR A 38 24.31 4.32 -20.12
C THR A 38 24.09 2.84 -20.42
N VAL A 39 22.84 2.39 -20.50
CA VAL A 39 22.49 1.00 -20.87
C VAL A 39 21.64 1.04 -22.14
N ASN A 40 22.19 0.47 -23.21
CA ASN A 40 21.43 0.09 -24.40
C ASN A 40 20.35 -0.92 -24.00
N GLU A 41 19.18 -0.82 -24.62
CA GLU A 41 18.07 -1.76 -24.48
C GLU A 41 18.58 -3.21 -24.65
N THR A 42 18.42 -4.08 -23.63
CA THR A 42 17.63 -5.34 -23.68
C THR A 42 17.93 -6.31 -22.52
N ASP A 43 19.01 -6.20 -21.74
CA ASP A 43 19.25 -7.14 -20.62
C ASP A 43 19.09 -6.50 -19.23
N SER A 44 17.97 -6.82 -18.60
CA SER A 44 17.69 -6.51 -17.21
C SER A 44 18.67 -7.27 -16.30
N PRO A 45 19.25 -6.66 -15.26
CA PRO A 45 20.12 -7.38 -14.33
C PRO A 45 19.41 -8.58 -13.69
N TRP A 46 20.12 -9.69 -13.49
CA TRP A 46 19.53 -10.94 -12.98
C TRP A 46 18.68 -10.79 -11.72
N TYR A 47 19.03 -9.85 -10.83
CA TYR A 47 18.31 -9.61 -9.58
C TYR A 47 16.94 -8.95 -9.82
N VAL A 48 16.78 -8.18 -10.90
CA VAL A 48 15.51 -7.58 -11.31
C VAL A 48 14.55 -8.67 -11.74
N ASP A 49 15.01 -9.67 -12.49
CA ASP A 49 14.18 -10.80 -12.90
C ASP A 49 13.77 -11.66 -11.70
N LYS A 50 14.68 -11.86 -10.74
CA LYS A 50 14.34 -12.54 -9.47
C LYS A 50 13.31 -11.77 -8.66
N LEU A 51 13.46 -10.44 -8.53
CA LEU A 51 12.46 -9.60 -7.87
C LEU A 51 11.11 -9.66 -8.58
N ALA A 52 11.11 -9.60 -9.92
CA ALA A 52 9.92 -9.72 -10.73
C ALA A 52 9.20 -11.06 -10.49
N ASP A 53 9.93 -12.17 -10.43
CA ASP A 53 9.37 -13.49 -10.14
C ASP A 53 8.80 -13.59 -8.72
N ILE A 54 9.47 -13.00 -7.73
CA ILE A 54 8.95 -12.92 -6.36
C ILE A 54 7.63 -12.14 -6.32
N LEU A 55 7.55 -10.98 -6.98
CA LEU A 55 6.32 -10.20 -7.02
C LEU A 55 5.18 -10.92 -7.77
N LYS A 56 5.48 -11.61 -8.87
CA LYS A 56 4.49 -12.46 -9.59
C LYS A 56 3.96 -13.58 -8.70
N ARG A 57 4.81 -14.18 -7.86
CA ARG A 57 4.39 -15.19 -6.87
C ARG A 57 3.60 -14.58 -5.73
N ALA A 58 3.98 -13.39 -5.25
CA ALA A 58 3.24 -12.68 -4.19
C ALA A 58 1.75 -12.52 -4.53
N ARG A 59 1.40 -12.39 -5.82
CA ARG A 59 0.01 -12.37 -6.28
C ARG A 59 -0.83 -13.56 -5.81
N SER A 60 -0.29 -14.78 -5.83
CA SER A 60 -1.06 -15.96 -5.38
C SER A 60 -1.26 -15.93 -3.86
N TRP A 61 -0.26 -15.50 -3.11
CA TRP A 61 -0.33 -15.39 -1.65
C TRP A 61 -1.24 -14.24 -1.18
N MET A 62 -1.32 -13.14 -1.93
CA MET A 62 -2.33 -12.09 -1.68
C MET A 62 -3.77 -12.61 -1.78
N ARG A 63 -3.98 -13.68 -2.56
CA ARG A 63 -5.28 -14.33 -2.74
C ARG A 63 -5.50 -15.50 -1.78
N ALA A 64 -4.55 -15.78 -0.89
CA ALA A 64 -4.71 -16.80 0.13
C ALA A 64 -5.86 -16.45 1.09
N SER A 65 -6.47 -17.45 1.72
CA SER A 65 -7.51 -17.25 2.74
C SER A 65 -6.96 -16.75 4.08
N SER A 66 -5.66 -16.93 4.33
CA SER A 66 -5.00 -16.57 5.59
C SER A 66 -4.61 -15.09 5.62
N ALA A 67 -5.18 -14.33 6.56
CA ALA A 67 -4.89 -12.90 6.73
C ALA A 67 -3.40 -12.59 7.06
N PRO A 68 -2.69 -13.40 7.88
CA PRO A 68 -1.24 -13.26 8.05
C PRO A 68 -0.46 -13.41 6.74
N VAL A 69 -0.82 -14.38 5.90
CA VAL A 69 -0.17 -14.60 4.60
C VAL A 69 -0.42 -13.41 3.68
N GLN A 70 -1.67 -12.91 3.63
CA GLN A 70 -2.00 -11.69 2.88
C GLN A 70 -1.19 -10.48 3.37
N LEU A 71 -1.12 -10.25 4.68
CA LEU A 71 -0.38 -9.15 5.30
C LEU A 71 1.09 -9.15 4.88
N VAL A 72 1.77 -10.28 5.03
CA VAL A 72 3.20 -10.42 4.71
C VAL A 72 3.40 -10.24 3.20
N SER A 73 2.57 -10.88 2.38
CA SER A 73 2.67 -10.79 0.92
C SER A 73 2.49 -9.37 0.39
N MET A 74 1.54 -8.60 0.95
CA MET A 74 1.30 -7.20 0.59
C MET A 74 2.49 -6.31 0.96
N LYS A 75 3.07 -6.52 2.15
CA LYS A 75 4.29 -5.81 2.53
C LYS A 75 5.44 -6.16 1.58
N ALA A 76 5.58 -7.44 1.17
CA ALA A 76 6.64 -7.88 0.24
C ALA A 76 6.51 -7.12 -1.07
N PHE A 77 5.27 -7.08 -1.54
CA PHE A 77 4.93 -6.43 -2.79
C PHE A 77 5.25 -4.94 -2.74
N ALA A 78 4.85 -4.21 -1.70
CA ALA A 78 5.18 -2.80 -1.55
C ALA A 78 6.68 -2.54 -1.67
N LEU A 79 7.51 -3.36 -1.01
CA LEU A 79 8.97 -3.22 -1.04
C LEU A 79 9.58 -3.59 -2.39
N GLY A 80 9.12 -4.68 -3.01
CA GLY A 80 9.61 -5.07 -4.33
C GLY A 80 9.22 -4.07 -5.42
N VAL A 81 8.05 -3.43 -5.30
CA VAL A 81 7.64 -2.33 -6.16
C VAL A 81 8.60 -1.14 -6.04
N GLU A 82 8.94 -0.72 -4.82
CA GLU A 82 9.93 0.35 -4.59
C GLU A 82 11.31 -0.02 -5.16
N ALA A 83 11.72 -1.27 -5.02
CA ALA A 83 13.01 -1.77 -5.54
C ALA A 83 13.06 -1.80 -7.07
N LEU A 84 11.91 -2.03 -7.73
CA LEU A 84 11.77 -2.09 -9.18
C LEU A 84 11.42 -0.75 -9.83
N PHE A 85 11.41 0.37 -9.09
CA PHE A 85 11.03 1.68 -9.62
C PHE A 85 11.79 2.08 -10.89
N SER A 86 13.08 1.76 -10.98
CA SER A 86 13.89 2.09 -12.17
C SER A 86 13.70 1.12 -13.35
N PHE A 87 12.92 0.05 -13.18
CA PHE A 87 12.74 -1.05 -14.13
C PHE A 87 11.26 -1.18 -14.55
N GLN A 88 10.72 -0.11 -15.16
CA GLN A 88 9.30 0.01 -15.47
C GLN A 88 8.78 -1.07 -16.43
N ASN A 89 9.60 -1.53 -17.37
CA ASN A 89 9.24 -2.61 -18.31
C ASN A 89 8.90 -3.93 -17.59
N GLN A 90 9.55 -4.19 -16.45
CA GLN A 90 9.30 -5.34 -15.60
C GLN A 90 8.18 -5.04 -14.59
N LEU A 91 8.17 -3.83 -14.02
CA LEU A 91 7.25 -3.45 -12.96
C LEU A 91 5.79 -3.32 -13.43
N LEU A 92 5.52 -2.58 -14.52
CA LEU A 92 4.15 -2.27 -14.93
C LEU A 92 3.29 -3.51 -15.25
N PRO A 93 3.79 -4.55 -15.95
CA PRO A 93 3.04 -5.79 -16.16
C PRO A 93 2.69 -6.52 -14.86
N ILE A 94 3.59 -6.49 -13.87
CA ILE A 94 3.36 -7.11 -12.56
C ILE A 94 2.28 -6.35 -11.80
N LEU A 95 2.39 -5.02 -11.79
CA LEU A 95 1.41 -4.12 -11.20
C LEU A 95 0.02 -4.39 -11.79
N HIS A 96 -0.11 -4.41 -13.13
CA HIS A 96 -1.35 -4.73 -13.82
C HIS A 96 -2.00 -6.02 -13.30
N GLN A 97 -1.20 -7.08 -13.21
CA GLN A 97 -1.63 -8.42 -12.81
C GLN A 97 -1.97 -8.53 -11.32
N CYS A 98 -1.34 -7.73 -10.46
CA CYS A 98 -1.55 -7.79 -9.01
C CYS A 98 -2.73 -6.92 -8.55
N TRP A 99 -3.10 -5.90 -9.31
CA TRP A 99 -4.17 -4.97 -8.95
C TRP A 99 -5.49 -5.62 -8.49
N PRO A 100 -6.05 -6.62 -9.20
CA PRO A 100 -7.30 -7.25 -8.75
C PRO A 100 -7.19 -7.89 -7.35
N ALA A 101 -6.00 -8.41 -7.00
CA ALA A 101 -5.75 -8.96 -5.67
C ALA A 101 -5.64 -7.85 -4.61
N LEU A 102 -4.97 -6.73 -4.92
CA LEU A 102 -4.89 -5.56 -4.04
C LEU A 102 -6.30 -5.05 -3.68
N ILE A 103 -7.13 -4.80 -4.70
CA ILE A 103 -8.51 -4.33 -4.53
C ILE A 103 -9.37 -5.37 -3.81
N GLY A 104 -9.24 -6.65 -4.17
CA GLY A 104 -9.95 -7.75 -3.50
C GLY A 104 -9.69 -7.79 -2.00
N VAL A 105 -8.43 -7.64 -1.57
CA VAL A 105 -8.06 -7.58 -0.15
C VAL A 105 -8.52 -6.28 0.51
N LEU A 106 -8.39 -5.13 -0.16
CA LEU A 106 -8.88 -3.85 0.39
C LEU A 106 -10.40 -3.89 0.65
N LYS A 107 -11.15 -4.53 -0.25
CA LYS A 107 -12.60 -4.67 -0.16
C LYS A 107 -13.03 -5.70 0.89
N ASN A 108 -12.48 -6.91 0.84
CA ASN A 108 -13.01 -8.07 1.57
C ASN A 108 -12.08 -8.64 2.65
N GLY A 109 -10.83 -8.19 2.72
CA GLY A 109 -9.85 -8.71 3.66
C GLY A 109 -10.12 -8.30 5.11
N ALA A 110 -9.47 -9.00 6.05
CA ALA A 110 -9.40 -8.56 7.43
C ALA A 110 -8.74 -7.17 7.53
N PHE A 111 -9.09 -6.36 8.54
CA PHE A 111 -8.58 -4.98 8.67
C PHE A 111 -7.05 -4.86 8.59
N ILE A 112 -6.32 -5.84 9.12
CA ILE A 112 -4.84 -5.85 9.05
C ILE A 112 -4.33 -6.07 7.61
N ALA A 113 -5.00 -6.92 6.84
CA ALA A 113 -4.68 -7.16 5.44
C ALA A 113 -5.12 -5.97 4.56
N LYS A 114 -6.25 -5.34 4.88
CA LYS A 114 -6.67 -4.06 4.26
C LYS A 114 -5.63 -2.97 4.45
N ALA A 115 -5.08 -2.82 5.65
CA ALA A 115 -4.02 -1.85 5.94
C ALA A 115 -2.78 -2.11 5.08
N ALA A 116 -2.36 -3.38 5.00
CA ALA A 116 -1.25 -3.80 4.16
C ALA A 116 -1.51 -3.55 2.66
N SER A 117 -2.73 -3.83 2.19
CA SER A 117 -3.15 -3.56 0.82
C SER A 117 -3.16 -2.06 0.51
N CYS A 118 -3.63 -1.22 1.43
CA CYS A 118 -3.58 0.23 1.30
C CYS A 118 -2.14 0.71 1.09
N ARG A 119 -1.20 0.26 1.93
CA ARG A 119 0.23 0.58 1.76
C ARG A 119 0.79 0.08 0.43
N ALA A 120 0.43 -1.14 0.02
CA ALA A 120 0.84 -1.70 -1.27
C ALA A 120 0.32 -0.89 -2.46
N ILE A 121 -0.92 -0.40 -2.40
CA ILE A 121 -1.51 0.49 -3.42
C ILE A 121 -0.78 1.82 -3.46
N VAL A 122 -0.49 2.43 -2.32
CA VAL A 122 0.28 3.69 -2.26
C VAL A 122 1.68 3.51 -2.87
N ALA A 123 2.39 2.43 -2.52
CA ALA A 123 3.68 2.11 -3.12
C ALA A 123 3.57 1.89 -4.64
N ALA A 124 2.57 1.13 -5.08
CA ALA A 124 2.27 0.91 -6.50
C ALA A 124 2.03 2.21 -7.27
N VAL A 125 1.17 3.10 -6.76
CA VAL A 125 0.89 4.40 -7.38
C VAL A 125 2.15 5.26 -7.44
N ASN A 126 2.83 5.47 -6.31
CA ASN A 126 3.98 6.36 -6.22
C ASN A 126 5.16 5.92 -7.10
N ASN A 127 5.22 4.65 -7.49
CA ASN A 127 6.31 4.08 -8.30
C ASN A 127 5.90 3.73 -9.74
N SER A 128 4.71 4.11 -10.19
CA SER A 128 4.23 3.84 -11.56
C SER A 128 3.66 5.05 -12.30
N GLY A 129 3.80 6.25 -11.72
CA GLY A 129 3.30 7.49 -12.32
C GLY A 129 1.78 7.43 -12.55
N SER A 130 1.34 7.77 -13.76
CA SER A 130 -0.09 7.81 -14.11
C SER A 130 -0.70 6.45 -14.44
N PHE A 131 0.07 5.36 -14.41
CA PHE A 131 -0.37 4.01 -14.81
C PHE A 131 -1.69 3.57 -14.14
N TYR A 132 -1.84 3.91 -12.85
CA TYR A 132 -3.03 3.56 -12.08
C TYR A 132 -4.13 4.63 -12.08
N SER A 133 -3.96 5.78 -12.73
CA SER A 133 -4.83 6.94 -12.53
C SER A 133 -6.32 6.59 -12.68
N LYS A 134 -6.72 6.03 -13.83
CA LYS A 134 -8.12 5.65 -14.09
C LYS A 134 -8.62 4.58 -13.10
N ARG A 135 -7.85 3.49 -12.92
CA ARG A 135 -8.25 2.36 -12.06
C ARG A 135 -8.38 2.76 -10.61
N PHE A 136 -7.48 3.61 -10.12
CA PHE A 136 -7.55 4.12 -8.76
C PHE A 136 -8.84 4.93 -8.56
N GLN A 137 -9.14 5.85 -9.48
CA GLN A 137 -10.36 6.67 -9.41
C GLN A 137 -11.64 5.84 -9.45
N GLU A 138 -11.70 4.82 -10.31
CA GLU A 138 -12.91 4.00 -10.51
C GLU A 138 -13.07 2.89 -9.46
N GLU A 139 -11.99 2.27 -9.01
CA GLU A 139 -12.05 1.06 -8.19
C GLU A 139 -11.61 1.31 -6.73
N ALA A 140 -10.53 2.06 -6.50
CA ALA A 140 -9.90 2.19 -5.18
C ALA A 140 -10.44 3.37 -4.38
N LEU A 141 -10.56 4.54 -5.01
CA LEU A 141 -10.95 5.79 -4.37
C LEU A 141 -12.31 5.68 -3.67
N PRO A 142 -13.38 5.15 -4.30
CA PRO A 142 -14.68 5.00 -3.61
C PRO A 142 -14.57 4.13 -2.36
N LEU A 143 -13.79 3.05 -2.41
CA LEU A 143 -13.56 2.16 -1.25
C LEU A 143 -12.78 2.87 -0.14
N VAL A 144 -11.77 3.67 -0.50
CA VAL A 144 -10.96 4.44 0.46
C VAL A 144 -11.83 5.46 1.19
N LEU A 145 -12.64 6.23 0.46
CA LEU A 145 -13.53 7.24 1.05
C LEU A 145 -14.59 6.60 1.95
N GLN A 146 -15.19 5.50 1.50
CA GLN A 146 -16.14 4.72 2.30
C GLN A 146 -15.50 4.26 3.61
N LEU A 147 -14.32 3.62 3.55
CA LEU A 147 -13.61 3.12 4.74
C LEU A 147 -13.23 4.24 5.71
N LEU A 148 -12.75 5.38 5.22
CA LEU A 148 -12.43 6.53 6.07
C LEU A 148 -13.66 7.03 6.82
N ASN A 149 -14.79 7.20 6.13
CA ASN A 149 -16.02 7.68 6.75
C ASN A 149 -16.58 6.68 7.77
N GLU A 150 -16.62 5.40 7.44
CA GLU A 150 -17.07 4.34 8.35
C GLU A 150 -16.20 4.29 9.61
N LEU A 151 -14.87 4.27 9.43
CA LEU A 151 -13.94 4.11 10.54
C LEU A 151 -13.85 5.36 11.42
N ALA A 152 -14.07 6.56 10.89
CA ALA A 152 -14.09 7.79 11.68
C ALA A 152 -15.11 7.70 12.83
N SER A 153 -16.30 7.16 12.58
CA SER A 153 -17.31 6.95 13.62
C SER A 153 -16.86 5.96 14.71
N CYS A 154 -16.10 4.92 14.31
CA CYS A 154 -15.61 3.88 15.20
C CYS A 154 -14.44 4.34 16.09
N SER A 155 -13.64 5.29 15.63
CA SER A 155 -12.50 5.80 16.40
C SER A 155 -12.85 6.94 17.34
N ALA A 156 -14.04 7.54 17.24
CA ALA A 156 -14.48 8.57 18.17
C ALA A 156 -14.52 8.01 19.61
N ASN A 157 -13.86 8.70 20.54
CA ASN A 157 -13.70 8.27 21.94
C ASN A 157 -13.02 6.89 22.09
N ALA A 158 -12.17 6.51 21.13
CA ALA A 158 -11.47 5.23 21.15
C ALA A 158 -10.63 5.03 22.42
N THR A 159 -10.72 3.82 22.96
CA THR A 159 -9.94 3.37 24.12
C THR A 159 -8.57 2.84 23.69
N VAL A 160 -7.67 2.63 24.65
CA VAL A 160 -6.31 2.12 24.39
C VAL A 160 -6.27 0.83 23.56
N PRO A 161 -7.13 -0.19 23.80
CA PRO A 161 -7.16 -1.39 22.96
C PRO A 161 -7.45 -1.11 21.48
N TYR A 162 -8.27 -0.11 21.17
CA TYR A 162 -8.54 0.28 19.78
C TYR A 162 -7.27 0.78 19.09
N LEU A 163 -6.45 1.58 19.79
CA LEU A 163 -5.23 2.19 19.26
C LEU A 163 -4.16 1.16 18.87
N GLN A 164 -4.21 -0.04 19.47
CA GLN A 164 -3.33 -1.17 19.13
C GLN A 164 -3.97 -2.12 18.11
N GLY A 165 -5.21 -1.85 17.71
CA GLY A 165 -6.00 -2.72 16.86
C GLY A 165 -5.81 -2.49 15.36
N PRO A 166 -6.22 -3.47 14.54
CA PRO A 166 -6.05 -3.41 13.08
C PRO A 166 -6.91 -2.34 12.40
N ARG A 167 -8.01 -1.90 13.01
CA ARG A 167 -8.82 -0.78 12.51
C ARG A 167 -8.06 0.55 12.56
N PHE A 168 -7.41 0.82 13.69
CA PHE A 168 -6.56 2.00 13.85
C PHE A 168 -5.37 1.98 12.87
N ALA A 169 -4.75 0.81 12.67
CA ALA A 169 -3.70 0.63 11.68
C ALA A 169 -4.20 0.97 10.26
N LEU A 170 -5.36 0.45 9.84
CA LEU A 170 -5.95 0.77 8.54
C LEU A 170 -6.23 2.28 8.39
N GLN A 171 -6.84 2.93 9.39
CA GLN A 171 -7.10 4.38 9.35
C GLN A 171 -5.80 5.16 9.18
N SER A 172 -4.74 4.75 9.87
CA SER A 172 -3.43 5.39 9.79
C SER A 172 -2.82 5.26 8.38
N GLU A 173 -2.91 4.08 7.75
CA GLU A 173 -2.44 3.89 6.37
C GLU A 173 -3.25 4.72 5.36
N LEU A 174 -4.58 4.74 5.49
CA LEU A 174 -5.46 5.50 4.60
C LEU A 174 -5.15 7.00 4.68
N LEU A 175 -5.10 7.56 5.90
CA LEU A 175 -4.85 9.00 6.10
C LEU A 175 -3.45 9.41 5.67
N SER A 176 -2.44 8.58 5.95
CA SER A 176 -1.04 8.92 5.62
C SER A 176 -0.76 8.89 4.12
N GLY A 177 -1.37 7.96 3.38
CA GLY A 177 -1.11 7.78 1.95
C GLY A 177 -1.98 8.63 1.02
N LEU A 178 -3.17 9.05 1.45
CA LEU A 178 -4.18 9.63 0.55
C LEU A 178 -3.68 10.89 -0.18
N ALA A 179 -3.05 11.82 0.54
CA ALA A 179 -2.57 13.06 -0.06
C ALA A 179 -1.48 12.82 -1.12
N ASP A 180 -0.58 11.88 -0.86
CA ASP A 180 0.52 11.56 -1.77
C ASP A 180 -0.02 10.92 -3.06
N VAL A 181 -1.04 10.05 -2.95
CA VAL A 181 -1.75 9.46 -4.10
C VAL A 181 -2.52 10.52 -4.88
N CYS A 182 -3.23 11.43 -4.20
CA CYS A 182 -3.95 12.52 -4.87
C CYS A 182 -3.01 13.37 -5.73
N LYS A 183 -1.80 13.67 -5.21
CA LYS A 183 -0.77 14.40 -5.94
C LYS A 183 -0.22 13.58 -7.10
N CYS A 184 0.18 12.34 -6.85
CA CYS A 184 0.87 11.50 -7.83
C CYS A 184 0.00 11.18 -9.05
N LEU A 185 -1.30 11.02 -8.84
CA LEU A 185 -2.26 10.74 -9.92
C LEU A 185 -2.93 11.99 -10.49
N GLU A 186 -2.58 13.17 -9.97
CA GLU A 186 -3.16 14.47 -10.33
C GLU A 186 -4.69 14.45 -10.35
N LEU A 187 -5.29 13.98 -9.25
CA LEU A 187 -6.74 13.80 -9.20
C LEU A 187 -7.51 15.10 -9.51
N PRO A 188 -8.68 14.99 -10.17
CA PRO A 188 -9.61 16.10 -10.36
C PRO A 188 -9.96 16.83 -9.05
N GLU A 189 -10.21 18.13 -9.12
CA GLU A 189 -10.44 18.97 -7.94
C GLU A 189 -11.66 18.51 -7.11
N ASP A 190 -12.74 18.05 -7.76
CA ASP A 190 -13.93 17.50 -7.12
C ASP A 190 -13.63 16.23 -6.32
N GLN A 191 -12.77 15.36 -6.84
CA GLN A 191 -12.29 14.18 -6.13
C GLN A 191 -11.38 14.55 -4.96
N VAL A 192 -10.48 15.51 -5.14
CA VAL A 192 -9.64 16.03 -4.05
C VAL A 192 -10.50 16.65 -2.94
N LYS A 193 -11.57 17.39 -3.28
CA LYS A 193 -12.54 17.90 -2.31
C LYS A 193 -13.23 16.78 -1.54
N SER A 194 -13.59 15.69 -2.22
CA SER A 194 -14.16 14.50 -1.58
C SER A 194 -13.18 13.85 -0.60
N CYS A 195 -11.89 13.71 -0.98
CA CYS A 195 -10.82 13.25 -0.10
C CYS A 195 -10.65 14.14 1.14
N VAL A 196 -10.64 15.46 0.94
CA VAL A 196 -10.55 16.44 2.04
C VAL A 196 -11.73 16.29 3.00
N ALA A 197 -12.96 16.16 2.49
CA ALA A 197 -14.15 15.99 3.32
C ALA A 197 -14.08 14.72 4.18
N SER A 198 -13.65 13.58 3.61
CA SER A 198 -13.45 12.34 4.38
C SER A 198 -12.36 12.45 5.44
N CYS A 199 -11.27 13.17 5.17
CA CYS A 199 -10.26 13.45 6.21
C CYS A 199 -10.78 14.37 7.32
N GLN A 200 -11.63 15.36 6.99
CA GLN A 200 -12.18 16.30 7.98
C GLN A 200 -13.06 15.64 9.04
N ALA A 201 -13.65 14.47 8.75
CA ALA A 201 -14.37 13.67 9.75
C ALA A 201 -13.51 13.29 10.97
N TYR A 202 -12.18 13.37 10.83
CA TYR A 202 -11.23 13.10 11.90
C TYR A 202 -10.85 14.32 12.74
N PHE A 203 -11.31 15.54 12.43
CA PHE A 203 -10.86 16.75 13.15
C PHE A 203 -11.47 16.90 14.56
N ASP A 204 -12.54 16.15 14.85
CA ASP A 204 -13.21 16.18 16.16
C ASP A 204 -12.26 15.82 17.30
N LYS A 205 -12.31 16.55 18.43
CA LYS A 205 -11.45 16.32 19.59
C LYS A 205 -11.61 14.94 20.23
N ALA A 206 -12.75 14.27 20.00
CA ALA A 206 -13.00 12.89 20.39
C ALA A 206 -12.12 11.89 19.62
N GLN A 207 -11.52 12.29 18.49
CA GLN A 207 -10.66 11.42 17.70
C GLN A 207 -9.27 11.28 18.34
N PRO A 208 -8.65 10.09 18.23
CA PRO A 208 -7.28 9.87 18.67
C PRO A 208 -6.33 10.90 18.08
N LYS A 209 -5.49 11.52 18.93
CA LYS A 209 -4.55 12.57 18.54
C LYS A 209 -3.76 12.23 17.27
N ARG A 210 -3.28 10.99 17.17
CA ARG A 210 -2.50 10.54 16.01
C ARG A 210 -3.30 10.55 14.70
N LEU A 211 -4.58 10.14 14.71
CA LEU A 211 -5.42 10.16 13.51
C LEU A 211 -5.74 11.61 13.11
N ARG A 212 -5.95 12.50 14.09
CA ARG A 212 -6.13 13.93 13.85
C ARG A 212 -4.94 14.54 13.12
N GLU A 213 -3.74 14.33 13.65
CA GLU A 213 -2.49 14.83 13.05
C GLU A 213 -2.30 14.33 11.62
N LEU A 214 -2.57 13.05 11.37
CA LEU A 214 -2.48 12.48 10.02
C LEU A 214 -3.52 13.11 9.08
N ALA A 215 -4.76 13.30 9.53
CA ALA A 215 -5.81 13.93 8.74
C ALA A 215 -5.52 15.41 8.46
N GLU A 216 -5.07 16.17 9.45
CA GLU A 216 -4.69 17.58 9.30
C GLU A 216 -3.53 17.73 8.31
N SER A 217 -2.51 16.88 8.44
CA SER A 217 -1.37 16.83 7.50
C SER A 217 -1.83 16.51 6.08
N ALA A 218 -2.69 15.50 5.90
CA ALA A 218 -3.22 15.12 4.60
C ALA A 218 -4.04 16.25 3.96
N VAL A 219 -4.93 16.90 4.72
CA VAL A 219 -5.74 18.02 4.23
C VAL A 219 -4.87 19.22 3.87
N SER A 220 -3.85 19.53 4.67
CA SER A 220 -2.92 20.62 4.40
C SER A 220 -2.19 20.40 3.07
N LYS A 221 -1.63 19.20 2.86
CA LYS A 221 -1.00 18.78 1.60
C LYS A 221 -1.98 18.87 0.42
N MET A 222 -3.18 18.31 0.53
CA MET A 222 -4.16 18.32 -0.57
C MET A 222 -4.57 19.74 -0.96
N LYS A 223 -4.73 20.64 0.01
CA LYS A 223 -5.08 22.04 -0.25
C LYS A 223 -3.95 22.83 -0.92
N SER A 224 -2.67 22.48 -0.70
CA SER A 224 -1.58 23.15 -1.40
C SER A 224 -1.61 22.85 -2.90
N PHE A 225 -1.98 21.63 -3.30
CA PHE A 225 -2.05 21.25 -4.72
C PHE A 225 -3.15 21.98 -5.50
N VAL A 226 -4.29 22.23 -4.85
CA VAL A 226 -5.44 22.92 -5.48
C VAL A 226 -5.15 24.42 -5.68
N ARG A 227 -4.32 25.02 -4.83
CA ARG A 227 -3.96 26.44 -4.94
C ARG A 227 -2.89 26.74 -5.99
N GLU A 228 -2.14 25.72 -6.41
CA GLU A 228 -1.07 25.84 -7.42
C GLU A 228 -1.58 25.68 -8.86
N LYS A 229 -2.84 25.26 -9.06
CA LYS A 229 -3.50 25.14 -10.38
C LYS A 229 -4.41 26.34 -10.63
#